data_AF-A0A937KXC7-F1
#
_entry.id   AF-A0A937KXC7-F1
#
_cell.length_a   1.000
_cell.length_b   1.000
_cell.length_c   1.000
_cell.angle_alpha   90.00
_cell.angle_beta   90.00
_cell.angle_gamma   90.00
#
_symmetry.space_group_name_H-M   'P 1'
#
loop_
_entity.id
_entity.type
_entity.pdbx_description
1 polymer ?
#
loop_
_entity_poly.entity_id
_entity_poly.type
_entity_poly.pdbx_seq_one_letter_code
_entity_poly.pdbx_strand_id
1 'polypeptide(L)' 'MFKRKSYIGLFIIIIIFSFWFIPRINNRVNDNRVSDSSRTKEISQSSKLSFINLNGESRKVPEFVFQNQDNRYVTNEDFS' A
#
# COMPACT_ATOMS: atom_id res chain seq x y z
N MET A 1 -11.33 47.43 -23.16
CA MET A 1 -11.07 47.53 -21.71
C MET A 1 -11.24 46.14 -21.08
N PHE A 2 -10.14 45.43 -20.78
CA PHE A 2 -10.16 44.00 -20.45
C PHE A 2 -10.86 43.70 -19.11
N LYS A 3 -12.14 43.32 -19.17
CA LYS A 3 -12.88 42.72 -18.04
C LYS A 3 -12.52 41.23 -17.91
N ARG A 4 -11.41 40.91 -17.22
CA ARG A 4 -11.14 39.53 -16.76
C ARG A 4 -10.45 39.48 -15.39
N LYS A 5 -10.94 40.27 -14.41
CA LYS A 5 -10.49 40.16 -13.00
C LYS A 5 -10.99 38.89 -12.29
N SER A 6 -11.93 38.16 -12.90
CA SER A 6 -12.57 36.97 -12.31
C SER A 6 -11.62 35.80 -12.05
N TYR A 7 -10.46 35.74 -12.73
CA TYR A 7 -9.52 34.64 -12.60
C TYR A 7 -8.39 34.90 -11.58
N ILE A 8 -8.33 36.11 -11.02
CA ILE A 8 -7.26 36.48 -10.08
C ILE A 8 -7.31 35.63 -8.80
N GLY A 9 -8.52 35.34 -8.31
CA GLY A 9 -8.73 34.48 -7.14
C GLY A 9 -8.35 33.03 -7.41
N LEU A 10 -8.66 32.52 -8.61
CA LEU A 10 -8.27 31.17 -9.02
C LEU A 10 -6.75 31.03 -9.09
N PHE A 11 -6.06 32.04 -9.62
CA PHE A 11 -4.61 32.03 -9.72
C PHE A 11 -3.93 32.01 -8.34
N ILE A 12 -4.47 32.74 -7.37
CA ILE A 12 -3.99 32.72 -5.98
C ILE A 12 -4.13 31.32 -5.37
N ILE A 13 -5.27 30.65 -5.58
CA ILE A 13 -5.52 29.28 -5.08
C ILE A 13 -4.51 28.30 -5.68
N ILE A 14 -4.26 28.37 -6.99
CA ILE A 14 -3.31 27.49 -7.69
C ILE A 14 -1.89 27.69 -7.17
N ILE A 15 -1.46 28.92 -6.90
CA ILE A 15 -0.11 29.19 -6.36
C ILE A 15 0.06 28.59 -4.96
N ILE A 16 -0.90 28.83 -4.07
CA ILE A 16 -0.85 28.31 -2.69
C ILE A 16 -0.83 26.78 -2.72
N PHE A 17 -1.69 26.16 -3.54
CA PHE A 17 -1.73 24.72 -3.70
C PHE A 17 -0.40 24.18 -4.26
N SER A 18 0.15 24.80 -5.30
CA SER A 18 1.40 24.36 -5.91
C SER A 18 2.55 24.39 -4.91
N PHE A 19 2.69 25.48 -4.15
CA PHE A 19 3.73 25.62 -3.14
C PHE A 19 3.61 24.56 -2.03
N TRP A 20 2.39 24.23 -1.62
CA TRP A 20 2.14 23.23 -0.58
C TRP A 20 2.26 21.78 -1.07
N PHE A 21 1.89 21.51 -2.32
CA PHE A 21 1.73 20.16 -2.85
C PHE A 21 3.01 19.63 -3.51
N ILE A 22 3.82 20.49 -4.14
CA ILE A 22 5.12 20.12 -4.74
C ILE A 22 6.07 19.43 -3.75
N PRO A 23 6.35 19.95 -2.52
CA PRO A 23 7.23 19.27 -1.58
C PRO A 23 6.67 17.92 -1.12
N ARG A 24 5.34 17.78 -1.01
CA ARG A 24 4.69 16.51 -0.66
C ARG A 24 4.84 15.46 -1.76
N ILE A 25 4.71 15.86 -3.03
CA ILE A 25 4.96 14.97 -4.17
C ILE A 25 6.43 14.54 -4.18
N ASN A 26 7.35 15.49 -4.04
CA ASN A 26 8.78 15.20 -4.06
C ASN A 26 9.16 14.22 -2.94
N ASN A 27 8.66 14.42 -1.72
CA ASN A 27 8.88 13.48 -0.62
C ASN A 27 8.32 12.09 -0.95
N ARG A 28 7.11 11.98 -1.51
CA ARG A 28 6.54 10.68 -1.89
C ARG A 28 7.30 9.97 -3.00
N VAL A 29 7.77 10.71 -4.01
CA VAL A 29 8.51 10.14 -5.14
C VAL A 29 9.90 9.71 -4.70
N ASN A 30 10.61 10.53 -3.91
CA ASN A 30 11.96 10.20 -3.43
C ASN A 30 11.95 9.10 -2.36
N ASP A 31 10.92 9.03 -1.52
CA ASP A 31 10.85 8.02 -0.45
C ASP A 31 10.60 6.60 -0.97
N ASN A 32 10.34 6.38 -2.28
CA ASN A 32 10.04 5.07 -2.89
C ASN A 32 9.00 4.23 -2.13
N ARG A 33 8.25 4.81 -1.19
CA ARG A 33 7.14 4.19 -0.46
C ARG A 33 5.85 4.28 -1.27
N VAL A 34 5.94 3.98 -2.56
CA VAL A 34 4.76 3.80 -3.41
C VAL A 34 4.05 2.48 -3.06
N SER A 35 4.71 1.60 -2.30
CA SER A 35 4.15 0.36 -1.77
C SER A 35 4.45 0.16 -0.27
N ASP A 36 3.74 0.89 0.60
CA ASP A 36 3.45 0.41 1.98
C ASP A 36 2.35 -0.69 1.95
N SER A 37 2.29 -1.47 0.87
CA SER A 37 1.58 -2.73 0.86
C SER A 37 2.64 -3.83 0.95
N SER A 38 2.77 -4.43 2.13
CA SER A 38 3.48 -5.71 2.31
C SER A 38 2.88 -6.86 1.48
N ARG A 39 1.97 -6.58 0.55
CA ARG A 39 1.32 -7.50 -0.40
C ARG A 39 2.09 -7.65 -1.71
N THR A 40 3.12 -6.84 -1.98
CA THR A 40 3.87 -6.85 -3.25
C THR A 40 5.39 -6.79 -3.03
N LYS A 41 5.91 -7.52 -2.03
CA LYS A 41 7.25 -8.07 -2.23
C LYS A 41 7.05 -9.34 -3.04
N GLU A 42 7.66 -9.42 -4.22
CA GLU A 42 7.78 -10.71 -4.90
C GLU A 42 8.42 -11.68 -3.93
N ILE A 43 7.62 -12.64 -3.45
CA ILE A 43 8.14 -13.87 -2.90
C ILE A 43 8.71 -14.57 -4.13
N SER A 44 10.00 -14.35 -4.40
CA SER A 44 10.71 -15.10 -5.43
C SER A 44 10.41 -16.57 -5.18
N GLN A 45 9.95 -17.30 -6.19
CA GLN A 45 9.41 -18.67 -6.04
C GLN A 45 10.44 -19.69 -5.48
N SER A 46 11.72 -19.29 -5.39
CA SER A 46 12.81 -20.01 -4.72
C SER A 46 12.95 -19.69 -3.22
N SER A 47 12.25 -18.68 -2.71
CA SER A 47 12.24 -18.36 -1.28
C SER A 47 11.31 -19.33 -0.58
N LYS A 48 11.91 -20.28 0.12
CA LYS A 48 11.28 -21.17 1.10
C LYS A 48 10.15 -20.42 1.82
N LEU A 49 8.97 -21.05 1.95
CA LEU A 49 7.80 -20.53 2.67
C LEU A 49 8.24 -19.64 3.82
N SER A 50 8.12 -18.33 3.63
CA SER A 50 8.70 -17.37 4.56
C SER A 50 7.80 -17.27 5.78
N PHE A 51 8.33 -17.68 6.93
CA PHE A 51 7.62 -17.53 8.19
C PHE A 51 7.47 -16.04 8.53
N ILE A 52 6.35 -15.69 9.14
CA ILE A 52 6.20 -14.37 9.75
C ILE A 52 7.10 -14.37 10.99
N ASN A 53 8.15 -13.56 10.95
CA ASN A 53 9.04 -13.35 12.10
C ASN A 53 8.40 -12.31 13.02
N LEU A 54 7.84 -12.77 14.13
CA LEU A 54 7.32 -11.93 15.22
C LEU A 54 8.27 -12.11 16.40
N ASN A 55 8.85 -11.01 16.90
CA ASN A 55 9.79 -11.02 18.04
C ASN A 55 11.05 -11.87 17.83
N GLY A 56 11.53 -12.01 16.58
CA GLY A 56 12.72 -12.81 16.28
C GLY A 56 12.50 -14.31 16.18
N GLU A 57 11.26 -14.78 16.38
CA GLU A 57 10.88 -16.19 16.20
C GLU A 57 10.03 -16.37 14.93
N SER A 58 10.34 -17.41 14.17
CA SER A 58 9.54 -17.84 13.04
C SER A 58 8.26 -18.51 13.53
N ARG A 59 7.11 -17.84 13.37
CA ARG A 59 5.80 -18.36 13.80
C ARG A 59 5.11 -19.07 12.65
N LYS A 60 4.64 -20.31 12.91
CA LYS A 60 3.74 -21.05 12.02
C LYS A 60 2.29 -20.61 12.24
N VAL A 61 1.49 -20.67 11.19
CA VAL A 61 0.03 -20.47 11.28
C VAL A 61 -0.56 -21.54 12.22
N PRO A 62 -1.39 -21.16 13.21
CA PRO A 62 -2.07 -22.11 14.09
C PRO A 62 -3.01 -23.06 13.33
N GLU A 63 -3.52 -24.08 14.02
CA GLU A 63 -4.58 -24.92 13.47
C GLU A 63 -5.85 -24.09 13.18
N PHE A 64 -6.46 -24.32 12.02
CA PHE A 64 -7.64 -23.63 11.56
C PHE A 64 -8.61 -24.57 10.85
N VAL A 65 -9.89 -24.22 10.92
CA VAL A 65 -10.95 -24.80 10.09
C VAL A 65 -11.82 -23.63 9.64
N PHE A 66 -11.78 -23.32 8.34
CA PHE A 66 -12.55 -22.23 7.75
C PHE A 66 -13.43 -22.73 6.61
N GLN A 67 -14.52 -22.03 6.36
CA GLN A 67 -15.36 -22.29 5.20
C GLN A 67 -14.97 -21.36 4.05
N ASN A 68 -14.70 -21.91 2.86
CA ASN A 68 -14.35 -21.13 1.67
C ASN A 68 -15.60 -20.62 0.92
N GLN A 69 -15.38 -19.86 -0.16
CA GLN A 69 -16.47 -19.29 -0.98
C GLN A 69 -17.30 -20.37 -1.73
N ASP A 70 -16.78 -21.59 -1.83
CA ASP A 70 -17.48 -22.75 -2.39
C ASP A 70 -18.20 -23.57 -1.30
N ASN A 71 -18.34 -23.03 -0.09
CA ASN A 71 -18.97 -23.68 1.05
C ASN A 71 -18.23 -24.94 1.54
N ARG A 72 -16.95 -25.11 1.20
CA ARG A 72 -16.10 -26.23 1.62
C ARG A 72 -15.28 -25.88 2.86
N TYR A 73 -15.11 -26.83 3.75
CA TYR A 73 -14.17 -26.69 4.86
C TYR A 73 -12.73 -26.82 4.34
N VAL A 74 -11.87 -25.92 4.81
CA VAL A 74 -10.44 -25.86 4.51
C VAL A 74 -9.68 -25.81 5.84
N THR A 75 -8.65 -26.63 5.96
CA THR A 75 -7.83 -26.85 7.15
C THR A 75 -6.34 -26.74 6.83
N ASN A 76 -5.47 -26.89 7.84
CA ASN A 76 -4.03 -26.91 7.62
C ASN A 76 -3.54 -28.09 6.78
N GLU A 77 -4.27 -29.21 6.77
CA GLU A 77 -3.90 -30.43 6.04
C GLU A 77 -4.00 -30.24 4.52
N ASP A 78 -4.87 -29.33 4.06
CA ASP A 78 -5.07 -29.03 2.64
C ASP A 78 -3.87 -28.30 1.99
N PHE A 79 -2.91 -27.84 2.80
CA PHE A 79 -1.74 -27.07 2.37
C PHE A 79 -0.40 -27.72 2.76
N SER A 80 -0.41 -29.00 3.17
CA SER A 80 0.80 -29.75 3.53
C SER A 80 1.52 -30.37 2.34
#